data_AF-A0A4Q5VGK4-F1
#
_entry.id   AF-A0A4Q5VGK4-F1
#
_cell.length_a   1.000
_cell.length_b   1.000
_cell.length_c   1.000
_cell.angle_alpha   90.00
_cell.angle_beta   90.00
_cell.angle_gamma   90.00
#
_symmetry.space_group_name_H-M   'P 1'
#
loop_
_entity.id
_entity.type
_entity.pdbx_description
1 polymer ?
#
loop_
_entity_poly.entity_id
_entity_poly.type
_entity_poly.pdbx_seq_one_letter_code
_entity_poly.pdbx_strand_id
1 'polypeptide(L)'
;MISILSYLSNVKSNQRSFKKVNFSNSILVILSLVFSLACNNAFSAQTYYELEIIQPRAGLDTTNRFYKAYPGLLYEVRAAVIGGAYPFKYSLKTAPSGMSIDGNTGTISWASPAASSTPYPVTLSVVDSKGTTKDVSWTVSVTTDKFMFVDPVNGKVGASGTINDPVKGFYDVYGGNNYAAKYSTKNQGYFVYFKSGTYTLDGYTGGTQGVQYTNRQPLVWLAYPGQTPVIEMSKVALRLIDTAGDNFYVDGFDINTINTDAATEMRMGFRVGSLSSNVTFRKNKFHNLSATSGSYNQSAIMIAHDAHGKYWSFQDNEFYDLYNAYGILGYSAQKVLIEDNYFHDMSGGHPIGPKIATSFWFIRHNKIVNAKTEGIWIYGSGDGVSDTVYSDMEVSYNYVNVNGLALSVNQAYNNKLTNINIFRNTFVGDVRFFNLNSNSVSYYVANNVFVNSLSKTTGYSLENSTPSILGGLVKPLLSLVSVDSVSTLNLVDPLSSGSTPTLIDSSGGLIGNYTRYIGAIGWQVSTENPPLAPRSPKLVH
;
A
#
# COMPACT_ATOMS: atom_id res chain seq x y z
N MET A 1 28.98 38.10 48.29
CA MET A 1 30.06 38.07 49.29
C MET A 1 30.30 36.60 49.59
N ILE A 2 31.39 35.93 49.26
CA ILE A 2 32.84 36.17 49.02
C ILE A 2 33.25 34.90 48.23
N SER A 3 34.12 34.83 47.22
CA SER A 3 35.03 35.76 46.56
C SER A 3 35.41 35.11 45.22
N ILE A 4 34.98 35.75 44.13
CA ILE A 4 35.68 35.79 42.85
C ILE A 4 36.89 36.70 43.06
N LEU A 5 38.12 36.21 42.82
CA LEU A 5 39.35 37.00 42.53
C LEU A 5 40.58 36.06 42.58
N SER A 6 40.95 35.46 41.44
CA SER A 6 42.35 35.11 41.12
C SER A 6 42.48 34.40 39.77
N TYR A 7 42.18 35.09 38.68
CA TYR A 7 42.84 34.78 37.40
C TYR A 7 42.90 36.05 36.58
N LEU A 8 44.07 36.34 36.00
CA LEU A 8 44.41 37.49 35.16
C LEU A 8 44.96 38.72 35.89
N SER A 9 46.16 38.57 36.43
CA SER A 9 47.16 39.63 36.44
C SER A 9 48.07 39.48 35.21
N ASN A 10 48.55 40.63 34.70
CA ASN A 10 49.55 40.85 33.65
C ASN A 10 49.08 40.72 32.19
N VAL A 11 48.67 41.85 31.59
CA VAL A 11 49.48 42.60 30.59
C VAL A 11 48.99 44.06 30.57
N LYS A 12 49.90 45.02 30.80
CA LYS A 12 49.71 46.47 30.60
C LYS A 12 50.44 46.92 29.33
N SER A 13 49.99 48.08 28.82
CA SER A 13 50.56 48.96 27.77
C SER A 13 50.07 48.66 26.34
N ASN A 14 49.57 49.58 25.52
CA ASN A 14 49.68 51.05 25.45
C ASN A 14 48.45 51.70 24.75
N GLN A 15 48.24 52.99 25.04
CA GLN A 15 47.16 53.87 24.57
C GLN A 15 47.17 54.18 23.05
N ARG A 16 46.00 54.36 22.40
CA ARG A 16 45.53 55.65 21.82
C ARG A 16 44.22 55.59 21.00
N SER A 17 43.40 56.60 21.28
CA SER A 17 42.33 57.24 20.47
C SER A 17 40.95 56.58 20.33
N PHE A 18 39.98 57.23 20.98
CA PHE A 18 38.56 57.20 20.64
C PHE A 18 38.29 58.06 19.39
N LYS A 19 37.55 57.53 18.41
CA LYS A 19 36.64 58.30 17.55
C LYS A 19 35.31 57.56 17.43
N LYS A 20 34.23 58.30 17.72
CA LYS A 20 32.81 57.94 17.63
C LYS A 20 32.43 57.43 16.24
N VAL A 21 31.66 56.33 16.19
CA VAL A 21 30.55 56.17 15.24
C VAL A 21 29.36 55.58 16.01
N ASN A 22 28.21 56.21 15.85
CA ASN A 22 26.94 55.88 16.50
C ASN A 22 26.31 54.58 15.95
N PHE A 23 25.51 53.96 16.83
CA PHE A 23 24.57 52.87 16.62
C PHE A 23 23.95 52.77 15.22
N SER A 24 24.16 51.63 14.56
CA SER A 24 23.12 50.80 13.93
C SER A 24 23.81 49.73 13.06
N ASN A 25 23.83 48.47 13.51
CA ASN A 25 23.77 47.27 12.67
C ASN A 25 23.78 46.00 13.54
N SER A 26 22.82 45.95 14.44
CA SER A 26 22.40 44.77 15.20
C SER A 26 21.67 43.72 14.34
N ILE A 27 22.01 43.57 13.05
CA ILE A 27 21.21 42.74 12.12
C ILE A 27 22.05 41.62 11.47
N LEU A 28 23.36 41.77 11.32
CA LEU A 28 24.15 40.80 10.53
C LEU A 28 24.69 39.58 11.30
N VAL A 29 24.74 39.62 12.63
CA VAL A 29 25.25 38.50 13.46
C VAL A 29 24.13 37.74 14.17
N ILE A 30 22.94 38.34 14.29
CA ILE A 30 21.75 37.66 14.82
C ILE A 30 21.04 36.88 13.70
N LEU A 31 21.11 37.30 12.42
CA LEU A 31 20.57 36.49 11.32
C LEU A 31 21.33 35.17 11.10
N SER A 32 22.62 35.11 11.43
CA SER A 32 23.44 33.89 11.27
C SER A 32 23.35 32.92 12.45
N LEU A 33 22.88 33.37 13.62
CA LEU A 33 22.55 32.49 14.77
C LEU A 33 21.05 32.15 14.87
N VAL A 34 20.17 32.94 14.25
CA VAL A 34 18.72 32.67 14.20
C VAL A 34 18.31 31.83 12.98
N PHE A 35 19.16 31.70 11.95
CA PHE A 35 18.93 30.71 10.86
C PHE A 35 19.48 29.31 11.14
N SER A 36 20.22 29.08 12.23
CA SER A 36 20.40 27.74 12.79
C SER A 36 19.20 27.28 13.63
N LEU A 37 18.17 28.14 13.74
CA LEU A 37 16.94 27.93 14.52
C LEU A 37 15.68 27.80 13.65
N ALA A 38 15.82 27.46 12.37
CA ALA A 38 14.82 26.64 11.69
C ALA A 38 15.30 25.19 11.78
N CYS A 39 15.09 24.58 12.95
CA CYS A 39 15.23 23.14 13.12
C CYS A 39 14.46 22.44 12.00
N ASN A 40 15.17 21.93 11.00
CA ASN A 40 14.80 20.70 10.32
C ASN A 40 14.76 19.58 11.36
N ASN A 41 13.76 19.60 12.24
CA ASN A 41 13.32 18.38 12.87
C ASN A 41 12.54 17.62 11.80
N ALA A 42 13.27 17.05 10.84
CA ALA A 42 12.78 15.92 10.08
C ALA A 42 12.65 14.76 11.08
N PHE A 43 11.53 14.77 11.82
CA PHE A 43 11.21 13.77 12.82
C PHE A 43 11.23 12.40 12.14
N SER A 44 12.08 11.55 12.69
CA SER A 44 12.58 10.36 12.03
C SER A 44 11.56 9.23 12.03
N ALA A 45 10.97 8.90 10.88
CA ALA A 45 10.64 7.50 10.62
C ALA A 45 11.99 6.76 10.49
N GLN A 46 12.30 5.88 11.44
CA GLN A 46 13.48 5.04 11.37
C GLN A 46 13.30 4.03 10.21
N THR A 47 14.31 3.88 9.36
CA THR A 47 14.29 2.92 8.25
C THR A 47 14.65 1.53 8.76
N TYR A 48 13.71 0.60 8.74
CA TYR A 48 13.96 -0.79 9.13
C TYR A 48 14.30 -1.70 7.95
N TYR A 49 13.90 -1.29 6.75
CA TYR A 49 14.19 -1.99 5.50
C TYR A 49 14.84 -1.03 4.51
N GLU A 50 15.70 -1.57 3.64
CA GLU A 50 16.31 -0.79 2.56
C GLU A 50 15.23 -0.26 1.61
N LEU A 51 15.40 0.98 1.15
CA LEU A 51 14.56 1.55 0.08
C LEU A 51 14.66 0.67 -1.17
N GLU A 52 13.53 0.15 -1.65
CA GLU A 52 13.46 -0.72 -2.82
C GLU A 52 12.28 -0.32 -3.72
N ILE A 53 12.55 -0.15 -5.02
CA ILE A 53 11.52 0.02 -6.03
C ILE A 53 11.13 -1.37 -6.53
N ILE A 54 9.93 -1.83 -6.16
CA ILE A 54 9.44 -3.15 -6.55
C ILE A 54 8.69 -3.13 -7.87
N GLN A 55 8.15 -1.98 -8.29
CA GLN A 55 7.69 -1.72 -9.66
C GLN A 55 7.86 -0.23 -10.00
N PRO A 56 8.37 0.14 -11.19
CA PRO A 56 8.92 -0.73 -12.23
C PRO A 56 10.22 -1.42 -11.80
N ARG A 57 10.58 -2.49 -12.50
CA ARG A 57 11.86 -3.20 -12.32
C ARG A 57 12.61 -3.22 -13.63
N ALA A 58 13.94 -3.18 -13.57
CA ALA A 58 14.80 -3.34 -14.74
C ALA A 58 14.76 -4.79 -15.25
N GLY A 59 14.98 -4.97 -16.56
CA GLY A 59 15.14 -6.29 -17.19
C GLY A 59 13.85 -7.10 -17.37
N LEU A 60 12.67 -6.46 -17.29
CA LEU A 60 11.42 -7.08 -17.73
C LEU A 60 11.18 -6.78 -19.24
N ASP A 61 10.09 -7.29 -19.79
CA ASP A 61 9.77 -7.19 -21.22
C ASP A 61 8.39 -6.57 -21.48
N THR A 62 7.99 -6.51 -22.75
CA THR A 62 6.73 -5.91 -23.23
C THR A 62 5.46 -6.68 -22.84
N THR A 63 5.56 -7.76 -22.05
CA THR A 63 4.41 -8.39 -21.37
C THR A 63 4.07 -7.70 -20.05
N ASN A 64 5.00 -6.90 -19.50
CA ASN A 64 4.76 -6.11 -18.30
C ASN A 64 4.19 -4.71 -18.64
N ARG A 65 3.19 -4.26 -17.87
CA ARG A 65 2.47 -3.00 -18.11
C ARG A 65 3.38 -1.77 -18.24
N PHE A 66 4.53 -1.74 -17.55
CA PHE A 66 5.47 -0.61 -17.58
C PHE A 66 6.26 -0.50 -18.90
N TYR A 67 6.30 -1.56 -19.71
CA TYR A 67 7.20 -1.65 -20.87
C TYR A 67 6.49 -1.48 -22.21
N LYS A 68 5.16 -1.33 -22.22
CA LYS A 68 4.38 -1.22 -23.45
C LYS A 68 3.22 -0.23 -23.30
N ALA A 69 3.06 0.63 -24.29
CA ALA A 69 2.00 1.63 -24.39
C ALA A 69 1.36 1.58 -25.79
N TYR A 70 0.10 2.01 -25.88
CA TYR A 70 -0.59 2.16 -27.15
C TYR A 70 -0.44 3.60 -27.67
N PRO A 71 -0.16 3.83 -28.96
CA PRO A 71 0.00 5.16 -29.52
C PRO A 71 -1.27 6.01 -29.35
N GLY A 72 -1.11 7.24 -28.87
CA GLY A 72 -2.22 8.18 -28.73
C GLY A 72 -3.18 7.94 -27.57
N LEU A 73 -3.02 6.85 -26.80
CA LEU A 73 -3.81 6.61 -25.58
C LEU A 73 -2.98 6.92 -24.34
N LEU A 74 -3.65 7.41 -23.29
CA LEU A 74 -3.03 7.68 -22.00
C LEU A 74 -2.27 6.46 -21.49
N TYR A 75 -0.95 6.60 -21.35
CA TYR A 75 -0.12 5.69 -20.59
C TYR A 75 -0.02 6.22 -19.17
N GLU A 76 -0.65 5.54 -18.22
CA GLU A 76 -0.54 5.86 -16.80
C GLU A 76 -0.18 4.62 -15.99
N VAL A 77 0.85 4.73 -15.14
CA VAL A 77 1.31 3.70 -14.21
C VAL A 77 1.75 4.37 -12.91
N ARG A 78 1.85 3.62 -11.81
CA ARG A 78 2.33 4.15 -10.53
C ARG A 78 3.48 3.31 -10.00
N ALA A 79 4.53 3.96 -9.51
CA ALA A 79 5.63 3.28 -8.85
C ALA A 79 5.16 2.62 -7.54
N ALA A 80 5.63 1.41 -7.28
CA ALA A 80 5.45 0.69 -6.03
C ALA A 80 6.82 0.59 -5.34
N VAL A 81 6.90 1.15 -4.13
CA VAL A 81 8.15 1.29 -3.37
C VAL A 81 7.95 0.78 -1.94
N ILE A 82 8.86 -0.07 -1.50
CA ILE A 82 8.90 -0.63 -0.14
C ILE A 82 10.17 -0.22 0.60
N GLY A 83 10.18 -0.39 1.93
CA GLY A 83 11.28 0.02 2.80
C GLY A 83 11.54 1.51 2.78
N GLY A 84 12.75 1.93 3.13
CA GLY A 84 13.14 3.35 3.21
C GLY A 84 12.33 4.16 4.23
N ALA A 85 12.60 5.47 4.33
CA ALA A 85 11.86 6.37 5.22
C ALA A 85 10.74 7.10 4.49
N TYR A 86 9.51 6.64 4.60
CA TYR A 86 8.34 7.35 4.05
C TYR A 86 8.11 8.71 4.76
N PRO A 87 7.64 9.78 4.07
CA PRO A 87 7.20 9.84 2.66
C PRO A 87 8.34 9.91 1.65
N PHE A 88 8.03 9.52 0.40
CA PHE A 88 8.98 9.54 -0.71
C PHE A 88 8.78 10.74 -1.64
N LYS A 89 9.84 11.09 -2.35
CA LYS A 89 9.83 12.04 -3.46
C LYS A 89 10.24 11.35 -4.74
N TYR A 90 9.46 11.58 -5.79
CA TYR A 90 9.62 10.93 -7.08
C TYR A 90 10.03 11.95 -8.16
N SER A 91 10.92 11.54 -9.05
CA SER A 91 11.30 12.33 -10.21
C SER A 91 11.70 11.43 -11.39
N LEU A 92 11.59 11.96 -12.61
CA LEU A 92 12.12 11.30 -13.81
C LEU A 92 13.45 11.96 -14.19
N LYS A 93 14.55 11.21 -14.15
CA LYS A 93 15.86 11.67 -14.63
C LYS A 93 15.95 11.65 -16.15
N THR A 94 15.26 10.68 -16.76
CA THR A 94 15.13 10.51 -18.21
C THR A 94 13.67 10.21 -18.50
N ALA A 95 13.07 10.89 -19.46
CA ALA A 95 11.71 10.65 -19.92
C ALA A 95 11.52 11.16 -21.36
N PRO A 96 10.61 10.55 -22.14
CA PRO A 96 10.21 11.11 -23.42
C PRO A 96 9.44 12.43 -23.25
N SER A 97 9.40 13.22 -24.33
CA SER A 97 8.63 14.48 -24.35
C SER A 97 7.16 14.26 -23.99
N GLY A 98 6.63 15.09 -23.09
CA GLY A 98 5.25 15.03 -22.61
C GLY A 98 4.98 13.96 -21.54
N MET A 99 5.96 13.15 -21.13
CA MET A 99 5.83 12.28 -19.95
C MET A 99 6.19 13.07 -18.69
N SER A 100 5.37 12.91 -17.66
CA SER A 100 5.53 13.56 -16.35
C SER A 100 5.33 12.57 -15.21
N ILE A 101 5.76 12.94 -14.01
CA ILE A 101 5.52 12.19 -12.78
C ILE A 101 4.97 13.10 -11.69
N ASP A 102 3.99 12.60 -10.94
CA ASP A 102 3.58 13.21 -9.69
C ASP A 102 4.65 12.94 -8.61
N GLY A 103 5.26 14.01 -8.11
CA GLY A 103 6.40 13.93 -7.20
C GLY A 103 6.10 13.38 -5.81
N ASN A 104 4.83 13.19 -5.44
CA ASN A 104 4.41 12.71 -4.12
C ASN A 104 3.88 11.27 -4.17
N THR A 105 3.20 10.89 -5.25
CA THR A 105 2.55 9.58 -5.41
C THR A 105 3.34 8.62 -6.30
N GLY A 106 4.25 9.15 -7.12
CA GLY A 106 4.99 8.35 -8.10
C GLY A 106 4.14 7.91 -9.29
N THR A 107 2.99 8.56 -9.53
CA THR A 107 2.16 8.32 -10.72
C THR A 107 2.86 8.91 -11.94
N ILE A 108 3.24 8.06 -12.89
CA ILE A 108 3.82 8.45 -14.18
C ILE A 108 2.69 8.51 -15.20
N SER A 109 2.59 9.63 -15.90
CA SER A 109 1.57 9.88 -16.91
C SER A 109 2.20 10.37 -18.22
N TRP A 110 1.71 9.83 -19.33
CA TRP A 110 2.07 10.24 -20.68
C TRP A 110 0.80 10.23 -21.54
N ALA A 111 0.24 11.41 -21.78
CA ALA A 111 -1.11 11.57 -22.30
C ALA A 111 -1.30 11.02 -23.73
N SER A 112 -0.28 11.17 -24.59
CA SER A 112 -0.35 10.75 -25.98
C SER A 112 1.03 10.25 -26.46
N PRO A 113 1.39 8.99 -26.14
CA PRO A 113 2.61 8.37 -26.61
C PRO A 113 2.64 8.31 -28.14
N ALA A 114 3.75 8.72 -28.75
CA ALA A 114 3.94 8.61 -30.19
C ALA A 114 4.60 7.28 -30.56
N ALA A 115 4.08 6.58 -31.58
CA ALA A 115 4.69 5.35 -32.07
C ALA A 115 6.14 5.59 -32.54
N SER A 116 7.02 4.64 -32.26
CA SER A 116 8.44 4.70 -32.62
C SER A 116 8.98 3.29 -32.82
N SER A 117 9.90 3.13 -33.78
CA SER A 117 10.66 1.88 -33.95
C SER A 117 11.70 1.64 -32.85
N THR A 118 12.03 2.69 -32.09
CA THR A 118 12.98 2.64 -30.96
C THR A 118 12.20 2.88 -29.66
N PRO A 119 12.29 1.96 -28.68
CA PRO A 119 11.67 2.15 -27.36
C PRO A 119 12.19 3.41 -26.64
N TYR A 120 11.31 4.08 -25.90
CA TYR A 120 11.65 5.31 -25.19
C TYR A 120 12.30 4.98 -23.84
N PRO A 121 13.50 5.51 -23.53
CA PRO A 121 14.12 5.30 -22.23
C PRO A 121 13.42 6.11 -21.14
N VAL A 122 13.26 5.49 -19.97
CA VAL A 122 12.72 6.14 -18.77
C VAL A 122 13.61 5.77 -17.58
N THR A 123 13.95 6.76 -16.76
CA THR A 123 14.68 6.57 -15.51
C THR A 123 13.93 7.23 -14.37
N LEU A 124 13.36 6.41 -13.48
CA LEU A 124 12.73 6.86 -12.24
C LEU A 124 13.80 7.01 -11.15
N SER A 125 13.70 8.08 -10.38
CA SER A 125 14.46 8.29 -9.14
C SER A 125 13.50 8.48 -7.97
N VAL A 126 13.74 7.73 -6.89
CA VAL A 126 12.98 7.78 -5.65
C VAL A 126 13.94 8.18 -4.53
N VAL A 127 13.56 9.23 -3.81
CA VAL A 127 14.29 9.72 -2.63
C VAL A 127 13.40 9.56 -1.41
N ASP A 128 13.91 8.92 -0.37
CA ASP A 128 13.21 8.84 0.91
C ASP A 128 13.37 10.11 1.74
N SER A 129 12.60 10.25 2.82
CA SER A 129 12.65 11.42 3.71
C SER A 129 13.98 11.57 4.48
N LYS A 130 14.90 10.60 4.36
CA LYS A 130 16.26 10.64 4.91
C LYS A 130 17.33 10.91 3.86
N GLY A 131 16.94 11.11 2.60
CA GLY A 131 17.85 11.39 1.50
C GLY A 131 18.43 10.14 0.84
N THR A 132 18.02 8.93 1.23
CA THR A 132 18.39 7.69 0.52
C THR A 132 17.77 7.73 -0.86
N THR A 133 18.58 7.50 -1.89
CA THR A 133 18.13 7.54 -3.28
C THR A 133 18.23 6.17 -3.93
N LYS A 134 17.20 5.77 -4.68
CA LYS A 134 17.22 4.63 -5.59
C LYS A 134 16.72 5.03 -6.96
N ASP A 135 17.38 4.50 -7.98
CA ASP A 135 17.01 4.68 -9.37
C ASP A 135 16.65 3.36 -10.01
N VAL A 136 15.73 3.38 -10.97
CA VAL A 136 15.46 2.27 -11.88
C VAL A 136 15.25 2.80 -13.29
N SER A 137 15.82 2.10 -14.27
CA SER A 137 15.66 2.43 -15.69
C SER A 137 14.99 1.28 -16.43
N TRP A 138 14.13 1.64 -17.39
CA TRP A 138 13.47 0.73 -18.31
C TRP A 138 13.18 1.44 -19.64
N THR A 139 12.58 0.73 -20.57
CA THR A 139 12.16 1.30 -21.86
C THR A 139 10.69 1.03 -22.13
N VAL A 140 9.99 1.99 -22.73
CA VAL A 140 8.58 1.86 -23.14
C VAL A 140 8.50 1.70 -24.65
N SER A 141 8.00 0.55 -25.10
CA SER A 141 7.63 0.33 -26.50
C SER A 141 6.25 0.92 -26.78
N VAL A 142 6.13 1.77 -27.81
CA VAL A 142 4.86 2.38 -28.20
C VAL A 142 4.42 1.78 -29.53
N THR A 143 3.47 0.83 -29.48
CA THR A 143 3.04 0.02 -30.63
C THR A 143 1.55 -0.33 -30.52
N THR A 144 0.93 -0.70 -31.63
CA THR A 144 -0.41 -1.31 -31.66
C THR A 144 -0.36 -2.83 -31.46
N ASP A 145 0.82 -3.44 -31.49
CA ASP A 145 0.99 -4.88 -31.39
C ASP A 145 0.55 -5.42 -30.03
N LYS A 146 -0.17 -6.54 -30.05
CA LYS A 146 -0.65 -7.21 -28.84
C LYS A 146 -1.45 -6.27 -27.94
N PHE A 147 -2.33 -5.49 -28.54
CA PHE A 147 -3.42 -4.79 -27.88
C PHE A 147 -4.76 -5.33 -28.35
N MET A 148 -5.71 -5.42 -27.43
CA MET A 148 -7.08 -5.83 -27.68
C MET A 148 -8.03 -4.81 -27.04
N PHE A 149 -9.10 -4.46 -27.74
CA PHE A 149 -10.15 -3.57 -27.26
C PHE A 149 -11.46 -4.34 -27.13
N VAL A 150 -12.11 -4.17 -25.99
CA VAL A 150 -13.36 -4.83 -25.64
C VAL A 150 -14.43 -3.77 -25.47
N ASP A 151 -15.59 -3.99 -26.07
CA ASP A 151 -16.74 -3.07 -26.00
C ASP A 151 -18.02 -3.92 -25.92
N PRO A 152 -18.76 -3.90 -24.80
CA PRO A 152 -19.91 -4.76 -24.63
C PRO A 152 -21.13 -4.24 -25.41
N VAL A 153 -21.09 -3.00 -25.91
CA VAL A 153 -22.15 -2.40 -26.71
C VAL A 153 -21.87 -2.65 -28.18
N ASN A 154 -20.74 -2.15 -28.68
CA ASN A 154 -20.42 -2.12 -30.11
C ASN A 154 -19.55 -3.29 -30.59
N GLY A 155 -18.94 -4.04 -29.68
CA GLY A 155 -18.08 -5.17 -30.04
C GLY A 155 -18.87 -6.37 -30.56
N LYS A 156 -18.16 -7.30 -31.18
CA LYS A 156 -18.71 -8.55 -31.74
C LYS A 156 -17.81 -9.74 -31.39
N VAL A 157 -18.41 -10.92 -31.23
CA VAL A 157 -17.65 -12.16 -31.01
C VAL A 157 -16.82 -12.47 -32.26
N GLY A 158 -15.54 -12.76 -32.06
CA GLY A 158 -14.60 -13.07 -33.15
C GLY A 158 -14.11 -11.86 -33.96
N ALA A 159 -14.39 -10.62 -33.53
CA ALA A 159 -13.83 -9.41 -34.15
C ALA A 159 -12.30 -9.38 -34.07
N SER A 160 -11.67 -8.48 -34.84
CA SER A 160 -10.20 -8.35 -34.85
C SER A 160 -9.61 -7.90 -33.51
N GLY A 161 -10.42 -7.26 -32.65
CA GLY A 161 -10.00 -6.73 -31.36
C GLY A 161 -9.23 -5.41 -31.46
N THR A 162 -9.20 -4.77 -32.63
CA THR A 162 -8.64 -3.43 -32.78
C THR A 162 -9.55 -2.37 -32.16
N ILE A 163 -9.05 -1.15 -31.94
CA ILE A 163 -9.83 -0.06 -31.34
C ILE A 163 -11.10 0.29 -32.14
N ASN A 164 -11.06 0.08 -33.46
CA ASN A 164 -12.14 0.36 -34.42
C ASN A 164 -13.02 -0.87 -34.71
N ASP A 165 -12.61 -2.07 -34.29
CA ASP A 165 -13.36 -3.31 -34.45
C ASP A 165 -13.18 -4.17 -33.18
N PRO A 166 -13.76 -3.72 -32.04
CA PRO A 166 -13.54 -4.33 -30.74
C PRO A 166 -14.26 -5.68 -30.60
N VAL A 167 -13.72 -6.54 -29.74
CA VAL A 167 -14.38 -7.79 -29.35
C VAL A 167 -15.48 -7.54 -28.32
N LYS A 168 -16.42 -8.50 -28.17
CA LYS A 168 -17.63 -8.29 -27.34
C LYS A 168 -17.35 -8.34 -25.84
N GLY A 169 -16.51 -9.27 -25.40
CA GLY A 169 -16.36 -9.57 -23.97
C GLY A 169 -15.33 -10.64 -23.66
N PHE A 170 -15.40 -11.19 -22.44
CA PHE A 170 -14.39 -12.10 -21.93
C PHE A 170 -14.22 -13.40 -22.73
N TYR A 171 -15.25 -13.87 -23.43
CA TYR A 171 -15.13 -15.04 -24.33
C TYR A 171 -13.97 -14.86 -25.31
N ASP A 172 -13.89 -13.70 -25.96
CA ASP A 172 -12.83 -13.39 -26.93
C ASP A 172 -11.50 -13.09 -26.25
N VAL A 173 -11.53 -12.43 -25.08
CA VAL A 173 -10.33 -12.17 -24.27
C VAL A 173 -9.66 -13.47 -23.85
N TYR A 174 -10.43 -14.42 -23.34
CA TYR A 174 -9.98 -15.76 -22.96
C TYR A 174 -9.57 -16.59 -24.19
N GLY A 175 -10.25 -16.39 -25.32
CA GLY A 175 -10.04 -17.12 -26.56
C GLY A 175 -10.96 -18.33 -26.75
N GLY A 176 -12.13 -18.32 -26.11
CA GLY A 176 -13.13 -19.39 -26.06
C GLY A 176 -13.57 -19.71 -24.64
N ASN A 177 -14.36 -20.77 -24.44
CA ASN A 177 -14.78 -21.24 -23.11
C ASN A 177 -14.69 -22.76 -22.91
N ASN A 178 -13.90 -23.43 -23.76
CA ASN A 178 -13.67 -24.87 -23.70
C ASN A 178 -12.26 -25.21 -23.20
N TYR A 179 -12.02 -26.49 -22.92
CA TYR A 179 -10.72 -26.96 -22.41
C TYR A 179 -9.55 -26.62 -23.33
N ALA A 180 -9.75 -26.66 -24.65
CA ALA A 180 -8.70 -26.28 -25.61
C ALA A 180 -8.32 -24.79 -25.50
N ALA A 181 -9.30 -23.90 -25.28
CA ALA A 181 -9.07 -22.47 -25.10
C ALA A 181 -8.18 -22.18 -23.88
N LYS A 182 -8.30 -22.97 -22.80
CA LYS A 182 -7.43 -22.84 -21.60
C LYS A 182 -5.95 -22.92 -21.95
N TYR A 183 -5.58 -23.81 -22.87
CA TYR A 183 -4.18 -24.05 -23.26
C TYR A 183 -3.75 -23.28 -24.52
N SER A 184 -4.66 -22.51 -25.13
CA SER A 184 -4.35 -21.69 -26.30
C SER A 184 -3.46 -20.52 -25.94
N THR A 185 -2.41 -20.28 -26.72
CA THR A 185 -1.52 -19.11 -26.59
C THR A 185 -1.91 -17.96 -27.52
N LYS A 186 -3.04 -18.07 -28.23
CA LYS A 186 -3.49 -17.09 -29.24
C LYS A 186 -3.46 -15.65 -28.70
N ASN A 187 -3.97 -15.46 -27.49
CA ASN A 187 -4.10 -14.15 -26.85
C ASN A 187 -3.01 -13.89 -25.80
N GLN A 188 -1.98 -14.73 -25.72
CA GLN A 188 -0.89 -14.54 -24.77
C GLN A 188 -0.15 -13.22 -25.05
N GLY A 189 0.15 -12.47 -23.98
CA GLY A 189 0.89 -11.20 -24.03
C GLY A 189 0.08 -9.99 -24.51
N TYR A 190 -1.21 -10.14 -24.80
CA TYR A 190 -2.07 -9.01 -25.11
C TYR A 190 -2.32 -8.13 -23.89
N PHE A 191 -2.39 -6.82 -24.12
CA PHE A 191 -2.94 -5.85 -23.18
C PHE A 191 -4.36 -5.54 -23.61
N VAL A 192 -5.31 -5.55 -22.67
CA VAL A 192 -6.73 -5.48 -22.99
C VAL A 192 -7.32 -4.20 -22.40
N TYR A 193 -7.81 -3.32 -23.28
CA TYR A 193 -8.58 -2.15 -22.89
C TYR A 193 -10.08 -2.45 -22.91
N PHE A 194 -10.74 -2.22 -21.79
CA PHE A 194 -12.19 -2.40 -21.62
C PHE A 194 -12.88 -1.05 -21.64
N LYS A 195 -13.79 -0.85 -22.60
CA LYS A 195 -14.65 0.33 -22.64
C LYS A 195 -15.78 0.21 -21.61
N SER A 196 -16.41 1.33 -21.26
CA SER A 196 -17.53 1.36 -20.32
C SER A 196 -18.65 0.40 -20.73
N GLY A 197 -19.21 -0.23 -19.71
CA GLY A 197 -20.27 -1.23 -19.80
C GLY A 197 -19.99 -2.38 -18.84
N THR A 198 -20.90 -3.34 -18.80
CA THR A 198 -20.84 -4.48 -17.86
C THR A 198 -20.36 -5.73 -18.57
N TYR A 199 -19.41 -6.41 -17.95
CA TYR A 199 -18.83 -7.66 -18.41
C TYR A 199 -18.96 -8.72 -17.33
N THR A 200 -19.40 -9.91 -17.73
CA THR A 200 -19.25 -11.12 -16.89
C THR A 200 -18.06 -11.91 -17.42
N LEU A 201 -17.29 -12.53 -16.51
CA LEU A 201 -16.22 -13.44 -16.91
C LEU A 201 -16.82 -14.62 -17.70
N ASP A 202 -16.22 -14.92 -18.85
CA ASP A 202 -16.58 -16.06 -19.71
C ASP A 202 -15.29 -16.74 -20.18
N GLY A 203 -15.22 -18.04 -19.93
CA GLY A 203 -14.01 -18.84 -20.12
C GLY A 203 -14.20 -20.24 -19.56
N TYR A 204 -13.20 -21.10 -19.76
CA TYR A 204 -13.30 -22.48 -19.28
C TYR A 204 -13.27 -22.55 -17.75
N THR A 205 -14.29 -23.16 -17.15
CA THR A 205 -14.38 -23.34 -15.69
C THR A 205 -13.98 -24.75 -15.24
N GLY A 206 -14.02 -25.73 -16.13
CA GLY A 206 -13.84 -27.15 -15.79
C GLY A 206 -14.81 -27.66 -14.73
N GLY A 207 -16.01 -27.06 -14.64
CA GLY A 207 -17.00 -27.36 -13.60
C GLY A 207 -16.69 -26.77 -12.23
N THR A 208 -15.64 -25.93 -12.11
CA THR A 208 -15.31 -25.20 -10.89
C THR A 208 -16.05 -23.86 -10.81
N GLN A 209 -16.06 -23.23 -9.63
CA GLN A 209 -16.74 -21.96 -9.35
C GLN A 209 -16.02 -20.71 -9.92
N GLY A 210 -15.02 -20.90 -10.78
CA GLY A 210 -14.26 -19.80 -11.37
C GLY A 210 -13.75 -20.12 -12.76
N VAL A 211 -13.55 -19.08 -13.56
CA VAL A 211 -12.85 -19.18 -14.84
C VAL A 211 -11.38 -19.51 -14.55
N GLN A 212 -10.93 -20.64 -15.06
CA GLN A 212 -9.55 -21.11 -14.92
C GLN A 212 -8.66 -20.32 -15.88
N TYR A 213 -8.17 -19.17 -15.41
CA TYR A 213 -7.23 -18.33 -16.12
C TYR A 213 -5.82 -18.88 -16.00
N THR A 214 -5.00 -18.67 -17.04
CA THR A 214 -3.58 -19.07 -17.03
C THR A 214 -2.70 -17.97 -17.61
N ASN A 215 -1.39 -18.15 -17.55
CA ASN A 215 -0.41 -17.27 -18.19
C ASN A 215 -0.46 -17.27 -19.73
N ARG A 216 -1.39 -18.02 -20.34
CA ARG A 216 -1.62 -18.04 -21.79
C ARG A 216 -2.72 -17.08 -22.23
N GLN A 217 -3.52 -16.59 -21.29
CA GLN A 217 -4.50 -15.54 -21.55
C GLN A 217 -3.88 -14.14 -21.27
N PRO A 218 -4.52 -13.05 -21.71
CA PRO A 218 -4.05 -11.69 -21.45
C PRO A 218 -3.95 -11.36 -19.96
N LEU A 219 -2.76 -11.03 -19.46
CA LEU A 219 -2.54 -10.74 -18.04
C LEU A 219 -2.65 -9.25 -17.68
N VAL A 220 -2.80 -8.35 -18.66
CA VAL A 220 -2.90 -6.91 -18.42
C VAL A 220 -4.28 -6.42 -18.83
N TRP A 221 -5.09 -6.07 -17.84
CA TRP A 221 -6.45 -5.57 -17.98
C TRP A 221 -6.48 -4.09 -17.58
N LEU A 222 -6.98 -3.26 -18.48
CA LEU A 222 -6.99 -1.82 -18.33
C LEU A 222 -8.38 -1.30 -18.63
N ALA A 223 -8.90 -0.42 -17.77
CA ALA A 223 -9.99 0.44 -18.17
C ALA A 223 -9.54 1.33 -19.34
N TYR A 224 -10.42 1.52 -20.32
CA TYR A 224 -10.18 2.49 -21.37
C TYR A 224 -10.04 3.89 -20.74
N PRO A 225 -9.08 4.74 -21.15
CA PRO A 225 -8.84 6.04 -20.51
C PRO A 225 -10.12 6.88 -20.35
N GLY A 226 -10.37 7.35 -19.13
CA GLY A 226 -11.54 8.17 -18.79
C GLY A 226 -12.85 7.39 -18.63
N GLN A 227 -12.83 6.06 -18.73
CA GLN A 227 -14.01 5.21 -18.61
C GLN A 227 -13.89 4.30 -17.37
N THR A 228 -15.04 3.84 -16.86
CA THR A 228 -15.12 2.91 -15.73
C THR A 228 -15.92 1.68 -16.18
N PRO A 229 -15.26 0.65 -16.72
CA PRO A 229 -15.90 -0.62 -17.02
C PRO A 229 -16.26 -1.38 -15.74
N VAL A 230 -17.36 -2.13 -15.79
CA VAL A 230 -17.85 -2.96 -14.69
C VAL A 230 -17.53 -4.43 -14.98
N ILE A 231 -16.87 -5.12 -14.03
CA ILE A 231 -16.76 -6.59 -14.02
C ILE A 231 -17.73 -7.12 -12.98
N GLU A 232 -18.77 -7.78 -13.45
CA GLU A 232 -19.83 -8.38 -12.66
C GLU A 232 -19.48 -9.85 -12.38
N MET A 233 -19.42 -10.24 -11.11
CA MET A 233 -18.88 -11.53 -10.65
C MET A 233 -19.91 -12.45 -9.97
N SER A 234 -21.22 -12.33 -10.27
CA SER A 234 -22.29 -13.14 -9.65
C SER A 234 -22.23 -14.64 -9.96
N LYS A 235 -21.52 -15.02 -11.02
CA LYS A 235 -21.54 -16.41 -11.51
C LYS A 235 -20.25 -17.15 -11.21
N VAL A 236 -19.13 -16.48 -11.43
CA VAL A 236 -17.80 -17.11 -11.45
C VAL A 236 -16.75 -16.13 -10.96
N ALA A 237 -15.82 -16.65 -10.15
CA ALA A 237 -14.60 -15.96 -9.76
C ALA A 237 -13.54 -15.99 -10.88
N LEU A 238 -12.51 -15.15 -10.78
CA LEU A 238 -11.26 -15.37 -11.50
C LEU A 238 -10.37 -16.33 -10.72
N ARG A 239 -9.97 -17.44 -11.34
CA ARG A 239 -9.03 -18.41 -10.76
C ARG A 239 -7.76 -18.51 -11.62
N LEU A 240 -6.70 -17.81 -11.21
CA LEU A 240 -5.36 -17.85 -11.81
C LEU A 240 -4.38 -18.55 -10.85
N ILE A 241 -4.56 -19.85 -10.67
CA ILE A 241 -3.72 -20.66 -9.75
C ILE A 241 -3.14 -21.92 -10.40
N ASP A 242 -3.45 -22.19 -11.66
CA ASP A 242 -2.91 -23.35 -12.38
C ASP A 242 -1.53 -23.06 -13.00
N THR A 243 -1.15 -21.78 -13.06
CA THR A 243 0.13 -21.27 -13.57
C THR A 243 0.50 -19.99 -12.83
N ALA A 244 1.78 -19.64 -12.80
CA ALA A 244 2.22 -18.32 -12.34
C ALA A 244 1.61 -17.20 -13.21
N GLY A 245 0.94 -16.23 -12.59
CA GLY A 245 0.39 -15.04 -13.21
C GLY A 245 1.39 -13.88 -13.23
N ASP A 246 2.63 -14.12 -13.64
CA ASP A 246 3.66 -13.08 -13.63
C ASP A 246 3.23 -11.89 -14.49
N ASN A 247 3.41 -10.67 -13.95
CA ASN A 247 2.98 -9.41 -14.55
C ASN A 247 1.45 -9.21 -14.64
N PHE A 248 0.65 -9.97 -13.88
CA PHE A 248 -0.80 -9.74 -13.83
C PHE A 248 -1.13 -8.33 -13.33
N TYR A 249 -1.89 -7.56 -14.10
CA TYR A 249 -2.12 -6.13 -13.88
C TYR A 249 -3.59 -5.79 -14.13
N VAL A 250 -4.28 -5.24 -13.13
CA VAL A 250 -5.69 -4.83 -13.22
C VAL A 250 -5.82 -3.38 -12.77
N ASP A 251 -6.24 -2.49 -13.66
CA ASP A 251 -6.32 -1.04 -13.39
C ASP A 251 -7.62 -0.38 -13.88
N GLY A 252 -8.36 0.23 -12.94
CA GLY A 252 -9.45 1.16 -13.24
C GLY A 252 -10.87 0.58 -13.29
N PHE A 253 -11.11 -0.60 -12.72
CA PHE A 253 -12.39 -1.29 -12.84
C PHE A 253 -13.32 -1.06 -11.64
N ASP A 254 -14.63 -1.04 -11.90
CA ASP A 254 -15.64 -1.32 -10.89
C ASP A 254 -15.92 -2.83 -10.88
N ILE A 255 -15.56 -3.53 -9.81
CA ILE A 255 -15.68 -4.97 -9.66
C ILE A 255 -16.74 -5.23 -8.60
N ASN A 256 -17.88 -5.75 -9.03
CA ASN A 256 -19.05 -5.83 -8.18
C ASN A 256 -19.74 -7.19 -8.22
N THR A 257 -20.68 -7.34 -7.28
CA THR A 257 -21.51 -8.54 -7.13
C THR A 257 -20.61 -9.76 -7.05
N ILE A 258 -19.59 -9.68 -6.18
CA ILE A 258 -18.62 -10.76 -5.95
C ILE A 258 -19.32 -11.84 -5.12
N ASN A 259 -20.32 -12.50 -5.68
CA ASN A 259 -21.06 -13.55 -5.01
C ASN A 259 -21.22 -14.70 -5.97
N THR A 260 -20.51 -15.80 -5.74
CA THR A 260 -20.75 -17.04 -6.46
C THR A 260 -21.78 -17.83 -5.67
N ASP A 261 -22.99 -18.05 -6.21
CA ASP A 261 -24.14 -18.73 -5.58
C ASP A 261 -23.91 -20.21 -5.21
N ALA A 262 -22.66 -20.67 -5.16
CA ALA A 262 -22.35 -22.03 -4.80
C ALA A 262 -22.50 -22.26 -3.28
N ALA A 263 -23.28 -23.29 -2.94
CA ALA A 263 -23.51 -23.77 -1.58
C ALA A 263 -22.24 -24.31 -0.87
N THR A 264 -21.11 -24.40 -1.58
CA THR A 264 -19.84 -24.94 -1.08
C THR A 264 -18.67 -23.97 -1.34
N GLU A 265 -18.53 -23.01 -0.43
CA GLU A 265 -17.26 -22.58 0.17
C GLU A 265 -16.13 -21.92 -0.66
N MET A 266 -16.38 -21.14 -1.73
CA MET A 266 -15.37 -20.19 -2.25
C MET A 266 -15.97 -18.92 -2.88
N ARG A 267 -16.60 -18.03 -2.08
CA ARG A 267 -16.98 -16.69 -2.56
C ARG A 267 -15.73 -15.81 -2.67
N MET A 268 -15.13 -15.78 -3.86
CA MET A 268 -13.90 -15.06 -4.15
C MET A 268 -14.07 -14.18 -5.39
N GLY A 269 -13.44 -13.01 -5.42
CA GLY A 269 -13.33 -12.22 -6.65
C GLY A 269 -12.16 -12.70 -7.48
N PHE A 270 -10.95 -12.33 -7.06
CA PHE A 270 -9.70 -12.71 -7.71
C PHE A 270 -8.93 -13.67 -6.82
N ARG A 271 -8.70 -14.89 -7.32
CA ARG A 271 -7.80 -15.86 -6.68
C ARG A 271 -6.58 -16.06 -7.56
N VAL A 272 -5.44 -15.49 -7.15
CA VAL A 272 -4.18 -15.50 -7.90
C VAL A 272 -3.12 -16.26 -7.11
N GLY A 273 -2.39 -17.18 -7.76
CA GLY A 273 -1.37 -18.00 -7.12
C GLY A 273 -0.21 -17.19 -6.54
N SER A 274 0.23 -17.50 -5.32
CA SER A 274 1.36 -16.87 -4.66
C SER A 274 2.69 -17.11 -5.36
N LEU A 275 2.81 -18.10 -6.25
CA LEU A 275 3.94 -18.30 -7.17
C LEU A 275 4.18 -17.08 -8.09
N SER A 276 3.15 -16.29 -8.34
CA SER A 276 3.20 -15.15 -9.27
C SER A 276 4.05 -14.00 -8.75
N SER A 277 4.66 -13.27 -9.67
CA SER A 277 5.49 -12.10 -9.40
C SER A 277 5.12 -10.86 -10.23
N ASN A 278 5.46 -9.68 -9.73
CA ASN A 278 5.14 -8.39 -10.36
C ASN A 278 3.63 -8.18 -10.60
N VAL A 279 2.80 -8.57 -9.63
CA VAL A 279 1.33 -8.47 -9.74
C VAL A 279 0.85 -7.12 -9.20
N THR A 280 -0.13 -6.49 -9.88
CA THR A 280 -0.67 -5.19 -9.47
C THR A 280 -2.18 -5.11 -9.61
N PHE A 281 -2.81 -4.59 -8.56
CA PHE A 281 -4.19 -4.11 -8.58
C PHE A 281 -4.19 -2.63 -8.24
N ARG A 282 -4.72 -1.80 -9.16
CA ARG A 282 -4.72 -0.35 -8.98
C ARG A 282 -6.04 0.32 -9.35
N LYS A 283 -6.46 1.35 -8.62
CA LYS A 283 -7.64 2.17 -8.98
C LYS A 283 -8.93 1.35 -9.21
N ASN A 284 -9.06 0.21 -8.56
CA ASN A 284 -10.25 -0.63 -8.68
C ASN A 284 -11.19 -0.40 -7.50
N LYS A 285 -12.48 -0.65 -7.72
CA LYS A 285 -13.49 -0.77 -6.67
C LYS A 285 -13.89 -2.22 -6.53
N PHE A 286 -13.93 -2.75 -5.32
CA PHE A 286 -14.36 -4.11 -5.02
C PHE A 286 -15.52 -4.06 -4.04
N HIS A 287 -16.70 -4.50 -4.46
CA HIS A 287 -17.85 -4.42 -3.58
C HIS A 287 -18.95 -5.45 -3.81
N ASN A 288 -19.91 -5.47 -2.89
CA ASN A 288 -21.05 -6.40 -2.87
C ASN A 288 -20.61 -7.87 -2.80
N LEU A 289 -19.77 -8.20 -1.80
CA LEU A 289 -19.42 -9.58 -1.46
C LEU A 289 -20.15 -9.91 -0.15
N SER A 290 -21.06 -10.87 -0.17
CA SER A 290 -21.67 -11.38 1.06
C SER A 290 -21.48 -12.89 1.12
N ALA A 291 -21.06 -13.43 2.26
CA ALA A 291 -21.01 -14.87 2.53
C ALA A 291 -22.00 -15.28 3.64
N THR A 292 -22.78 -16.35 3.41
CA THR A 292 -23.91 -16.75 4.29
C THR A 292 -23.51 -17.52 5.56
N SER A 293 -22.27 -18.01 5.67
CA SER A 293 -21.79 -18.68 6.89
C SER A 293 -20.27 -18.72 6.96
N GLY A 294 -19.70 -18.14 8.02
CA GLY A 294 -18.29 -18.27 8.42
C GLY A 294 -17.25 -17.68 7.45
N SER A 295 -16.18 -17.09 7.99
CA SER A 295 -15.02 -16.65 7.19
C SER A 295 -14.06 -17.82 6.93
N TYR A 296 -14.31 -18.57 5.85
CA TYR A 296 -13.50 -19.66 5.30
C TYR A 296 -12.58 -19.19 4.15
N ASN A 297 -11.99 -18.00 4.25
CA ASN A 297 -11.07 -17.37 3.27
C ASN A 297 -11.75 -16.66 2.06
N GLN A 298 -13.06 -16.41 2.13
CA GLN A 298 -13.75 -15.57 1.15
C GLN A 298 -13.07 -14.20 1.06
N SER A 299 -12.89 -13.68 -0.14
CA SER A 299 -12.12 -12.43 -0.32
C SER A 299 -12.39 -11.76 -1.66
N ALA A 300 -12.32 -10.43 -1.69
CA ALA A 300 -12.28 -9.71 -2.95
C ALA A 300 -11.02 -10.10 -3.73
N ILE A 301 -9.86 -10.15 -3.04
CA ILE A 301 -8.61 -10.66 -3.60
C ILE A 301 -7.94 -11.64 -2.63
N MET A 302 -7.61 -12.81 -3.15
CA MET A 302 -6.78 -13.82 -2.50
C MET A 302 -5.48 -13.99 -3.27
N ILE A 303 -4.37 -13.85 -2.56
CA ILE A 303 -3.11 -14.48 -2.95
C ILE A 303 -3.14 -15.92 -2.42
N ALA A 304 -3.32 -16.89 -3.31
CA ALA A 304 -3.53 -18.30 -2.95
C ALA A 304 -2.22 -19.01 -2.56
N HIS A 305 -2.31 -20.01 -1.69
CA HIS A 305 -1.16 -20.74 -1.16
C HIS A 305 -0.65 -21.82 -2.13
N ASP A 306 0.30 -21.48 -3.01
CA ASP A 306 0.92 -22.44 -3.94
C ASP A 306 2.47 -22.39 -4.03
N ALA A 307 3.10 -21.22 -3.89
CA ALA A 307 4.57 -21.05 -3.76
C ALA A 307 4.99 -19.64 -3.23
N HIS A 308 6.23 -19.20 -3.45
CA HIS A 308 6.79 -17.95 -2.89
C HIS A 308 7.24 -16.92 -3.96
N GLY A 309 6.33 -16.53 -4.84
CA GLY A 309 6.50 -15.38 -5.74
C GLY A 309 6.56 -14.04 -5.00
N LYS A 310 6.94 -12.97 -5.72
CA LYS A 310 7.33 -11.68 -5.11
C LYS A 310 6.84 -10.45 -5.86
N TYR A 311 6.86 -9.29 -5.21
CA TYR A 311 6.61 -7.98 -5.82
C TYR A 311 5.13 -7.75 -6.18
N TRP A 312 4.29 -7.76 -5.16
CA TRP A 312 2.87 -7.47 -5.29
C TRP A 312 2.58 -6.02 -4.90
N SER A 313 1.69 -5.35 -5.64
CA SER A 313 1.25 -3.99 -5.31
C SER A 313 -0.27 -3.87 -5.35
N PHE A 314 -0.83 -3.30 -4.30
CA PHE A 314 -2.24 -2.92 -4.19
C PHE A 314 -2.27 -1.42 -3.89
N GLN A 315 -2.59 -0.60 -4.89
CA GLN A 315 -2.51 0.85 -4.80
C GLN A 315 -3.83 1.52 -5.22
N ASP A 316 -4.28 2.54 -4.49
CA ASP A 316 -5.43 3.37 -4.88
C ASP A 316 -6.76 2.59 -5.07
N ASN A 317 -6.95 1.43 -4.42
CA ASN A 317 -8.19 0.65 -4.54
C ASN A 317 -9.21 1.02 -3.45
N GLU A 318 -10.49 0.80 -3.73
CA GLU A 318 -11.61 0.97 -2.81
C GLU A 318 -12.29 -0.38 -2.56
N PHE A 319 -12.56 -0.72 -1.30
CA PHE A 319 -13.20 -1.97 -0.89
C PHE A 319 -14.37 -1.67 0.04
N TYR A 320 -15.58 -2.11 -0.31
CA TYR A 320 -16.76 -1.85 0.52
C TYR A 320 -17.87 -2.86 0.35
N ASP A 321 -18.82 -2.87 1.29
CA ASP A 321 -19.93 -3.83 1.30
C ASP A 321 -19.44 -5.29 1.19
N LEU A 322 -18.41 -5.61 2.00
CA LEU A 322 -17.83 -6.94 2.12
C LEU A 322 -18.21 -7.56 3.47
N TYR A 323 -19.03 -8.61 3.44
CA TYR A 323 -19.61 -9.28 4.61
C TYR A 323 -19.13 -10.74 4.68
N ASN A 324 -18.55 -11.12 5.82
CA ASN A 324 -17.90 -12.42 6.06
C ASN A 324 -16.74 -12.71 5.09
N ALA A 325 -15.97 -11.69 4.72
CA ALA A 325 -14.90 -11.80 3.73
C ALA A 325 -13.74 -10.82 3.97
N TYR A 326 -12.61 -11.12 3.34
CA TYR A 326 -11.46 -10.25 3.33
C TYR A 326 -11.52 -9.26 2.17
N GLY A 327 -10.92 -8.08 2.35
CA GLY A 327 -10.57 -7.22 1.22
C GLY A 327 -9.40 -7.86 0.46
N ILE A 328 -8.26 -7.93 1.15
CA ILE A 328 -7.03 -8.57 0.66
C ILE A 328 -6.58 -9.65 1.64
N LEU A 329 -6.52 -10.90 1.16
CA LEU A 329 -6.05 -12.07 1.91
C LEU A 329 -4.78 -12.63 1.28
N GLY A 330 -3.73 -12.81 2.09
CA GLY A 330 -2.40 -13.20 1.63
C GLY A 330 -1.89 -14.53 2.18
N TYR A 331 -1.35 -15.36 1.29
CA TYR A 331 -0.59 -16.57 1.61
C TYR A 331 0.74 -16.57 0.84
N SER A 332 1.82 -17.00 1.49
CA SER A 332 3.17 -17.29 0.94
C SER A 332 3.89 -16.20 0.13
N ALA A 333 3.22 -15.08 -0.17
CA ALA A 333 3.79 -13.98 -0.95
C ALA A 333 4.76 -13.14 -0.14
N GLN A 334 5.79 -12.69 -0.86
CA GLN A 334 6.84 -11.84 -0.31
C GLN A 334 6.92 -10.49 -1.04
N LYS A 335 7.41 -9.45 -0.35
CA LYS A 335 7.59 -8.10 -0.91
C LYS A 335 6.27 -7.56 -1.48
N VAL A 336 5.32 -7.35 -0.59
CA VAL A 336 3.95 -6.91 -0.89
C VAL A 336 3.77 -5.48 -0.40
N LEU A 337 3.33 -4.58 -1.28
CA LEU A 337 2.92 -3.22 -0.93
C LEU A 337 1.39 -3.13 -0.94
N ILE A 338 0.81 -2.67 0.17
CA ILE A 338 -0.59 -2.27 0.26
C ILE A 338 -0.59 -0.80 0.65
N GLU A 339 -0.84 0.08 -0.32
CA GLU A 339 -0.70 1.53 -0.16
C GLU A 339 -1.88 2.32 -0.70
N ASP A 340 -2.30 3.37 0.01
CA ASP A 340 -3.36 4.30 -0.44
C ASP A 340 -4.70 3.64 -0.79
N ASN A 341 -5.03 2.51 -0.14
CA ASN A 341 -6.33 1.86 -0.33
C ASN A 341 -7.34 2.36 0.71
N TYR A 342 -8.62 2.36 0.31
CA TYR A 342 -9.74 2.74 1.15
C TYR A 342 -10.67 1.55 1.39
N PHE A 343 -10.82 1.14 2.64
CA PHE A 343 -11.70 0.07 3.05
C PHE A 343 -12.81 0.65 3.93
N HIS A 344 -14.07 0.37 3.61
CA HIS A 344 -15.19 0.80 4.44
C HIS A 344 -16.38 -0.14 4.41
N ASP A 345 -17.25 -0.05 5.43
CA ASP A 345 -18.51 -0.82 5.48
C ASP A 345 -18.30 -2.35 5.35
N MET A 346 -17.36 -2.88 6.15
CA MET A 346 -17.01 -4.30 6.16
C MET A 346 -17.39 -4.97 7.50
N SER A 347 -17.79 -6.25 7.46
CA SER A 347 -18.03 -7.03 8.69
C SER A 347 -17.80 -8.54 8.49
N GLY A 348 -17.63 -9.30 9.57
CA GLY A 348 -17.43 -10.75 9.54
C GLY A 348 -16.15 -11.31 8.91
N GLY A 349 -15.26 -10.47 8.33
CA GLY A 349 -13.91 -10.83 7.84
C GLY A 349 -12.93 -9.65 7.98
N HIS A 350 -11.80 -9.61 7.26
CA HIS A 350 -10.74 -8.62 7.54
C HIS A 350 -10.40 -7.76 6.31
N PRO A 351 -10.36 -6.42 6.41
CA PRO A 351 -9.87 -5.57 5.34
C PRO A 351 -8.52 -6.04 4.76
N ILE A 352 -7.54 -6.29 5.63
CA ILE A 352 -6.20 -6.75 5.23
C ILE A 352 -5.76 -7.92 6.12
N GLY A 353 -5.42 -9.06 5.52
CA GLY A 353 -5.02 -10.26 6.25
C GLY A 353 -3.82 -11.01 5.65
N PRO A 354 -2.57 -10.69 6.03
CA PRO A 354 -1.42 -11.55 5.79
C PRO A 354 -1.53 -12.78 6.71
N LYS A 355 -1.82 -13.94 6.12
CA LYS A 355 -2.25 -15.11 6.89
C LYS A 355 -1.12 -16.12 7.14
N ILE A 356 -0.67 -16.81 6.10
CA ILE A 356 0.28 -17.93 6.21
C ILE A 356 1.53 -17.65 5.38
N ALA A 357 2.71 -17.89 5.95
CA ALA A 357 4.01 -17.83 5.29
C ALA A 357 4.31 -16.50 4.56
N THR A 358 3.78 -15.40 5.07
CA THR A 358 3.94 -14.06 4.48
C THR A 358 5.18 -13.36 5.06
N SER A 359 5.93 -12.65 4.22
CA SER A 359 7.07 -11.83 4.67
C SER A 359 7.29 -10.59 3.81
N PHE A 360 7.93 -9.54 4.35
CA PHE A 360 8.13 -8.27 3.63
C PHE A 360 6.80 -7.64 3.16
N TRP A 361 5.82 -7.56 4.05
CA TRP A 361 4.55 -6.87 3.79
C TRP A 361 4.62 -5.45 4.32
N PHE A 362 4.37 -4.49 3.44
CA PHE A 362 4.39 -3.06 3.70
C PHE A 362 2.96 -2.54 3.57
N ILE A 363 2.28 -2.44 4.70
CA ILE A 363 0.89 -1.97 4.81
C ILE A 363 0.95 -0.51 5.23
N ARG A 364 0.88 0.38 4.25
CA ARG A 364 1.20 1.80 4.46
C ARG A 364 0.09 2.74 3.98
N HIS A 365 -0.22 3.76 4.76
CA HIS A 365 -1.08 4.87 4.30
C HIS A 365 -2.46 4.42 3.77
N ASN A 366 -3.03 3.36 4.33
CA ASN A 366 -4.39 2.92 4.04
C ASN A 366 -5.39 3.58 5.00
N LYS A 367 -6.63 3.71 4.55
CA LYS A 367 -7.76 4.18 5.36
C LYS A 367 -8.78 3.06 5.52
N ILE A 368 -9.06 2.67 6.75
CA ILE A 368 -10.04 1.62 7.09
C ILE A 368 -11.06 2.25 8.04
N VAL A 369 -12.33 2.33 7.67
CA VAL A 369 -13.38 2.95 8.50
C VAL A 369 -14.66 2.12 8.52
N ASN A 370 -15.44 2.19 9.60
CA ASN A 370 -16.70 1.45 9.73
C ASN A 370 -16.59 -0.07 9.44
N ALA A 371 -15.43 -0.66 9.75
CA ALA A 371 -15.30 -2.11 9.79
C ALA A 371 -15.68 -2.62 11.20
N LYS A 372 -16.39 -3.75 11.27
CA LYS A 372 -16.87 -4.37 12.53
C LYS A 372 -16.07 -5.63 12.90
N THR A 373 -14.79 -5.64 12.55
CA THR A 373 -13.87 -6.79 12.62
C THR A 373 -12.43 -6.33 12.82
N GLU A 374 -11.46 -7.26 12.82
CA GLU A 374 -10.05 -6.87 12.84
C GLU A 374 -9.64 -6.15 11.54
N GLY A 375 -9.26 -4.88 11.67
CA GLY A 375 -8.92 -4.01 10.53
C GLY A 375 -7.68 -4.51 9.77
N ILE A 376 -6.55 -4.60 10.47
CA ILE A 376 -5.32 -5.23 9.98
C ILE A 376 -5.06 -6.48 10.81
N TRP A 377 -5.03 -7.64 10.16
CA TRP A 377 -4.93 -8.93 10.81
C TRP A 377 -3.69 -9.70 10.36
N ILE A 378 -2.58 -9.50 11.07
CA ILE A 378 -1.35 -10.26 10.85
C ILE A 378 -1.47 -11.57 11.63
N TYR A 379 -1.84 -12.65 10.95
CA TYR A 379 -2.08 -13.94 11.62
C TYR A 379 -0.78 -14.56 12.14
N GLY A 380 0.31 -14.50 11.36
CA GLY A 380 1.65 -14.89 11.80
C GLY A 380 1.91 -16.41 11.80
N SER A 381 1.27 -17.19 10.93
CA SER A 381 1.52 -18.63 10.81
C SER A 381 2.58 -18.94 9.75
N GLY A 382 3.39 -19.99 9.97
CA GLY A 382 4.19 -20.62 8.91
C GLY A 382 3.37 -21.57 8.05
N ASP A 383 3.95 -22.04 6.94
CA ASP A 383 3.33 -23.00 6.00
C ASP A 383 3.29 -24.45 6.52
N GLY A 384 3.96 -24.73 7.65
CA GLY A 384 4.04 -26.05 8.26
C GLY A 384 4.96 -27.05 7.53
N VAL A 385 5.64 -26.64 6.47
CA VAL A 385 6.46 -27.51 5.61
C VAL A 385 7.89 -26.98 5.47
N SER A 386 8.13 -25.69 5.68
CA SER A 386 9.46 -25.10 5.61
C SER A 386 9.81 -24.31 6.88
N ASP A 387 11.09 -24.31 7.24
CA ASP A 387 11.67 -23.38 8.22
C ASP A 387 11.76 -21.94 7.64
N THR A 388 10.98 -21.62 6.59
CA THR A 388 10.99 -20.29 5.99
C THR A 388 10.49 -19.27 7.01
N VAL A 389 11.23 -18.17 7.06
CA VAL A 389 10.93 -17.07 7.96
C VAL A 389 9.74 -16.29 7.40
N TYR A 390 8.65 -16.24 8.17
CA TYR A 390 7.50 -15.36 8.01
C TYR A 390 7.66 -14.25 9.04
N SER A 391 7.97 -13.06 8.56
CA SER A 391 8.53 -11.97 9.37
C SER A 391 8.63 -10.72 8.51
N ASP A 392 9.25 -9.69 9.07
CA ASP A 392 9.69 -8.54 8.31
C ASP A 392 8.50 -7.74 7.74
N MET A 393 7.64 -7.25 8.63
CA MET A 393 6.45 -6.50 8.24
C MET A 393 6.53 -5.04 8.68
N GLU A 394 5.96 -4.17 7.87
CA GLU A 394 5.76 -2.76 8.16
C GLU A 394 4.25 -2.45 8.16
N VAL A 395 3.76 -1.88 9.25
CA VAL A 395 2.42 -1.29 9.36
C VAL A 395 2.62 0.18 9.69
N SER A 396 2.46 1.06 8.72
CA SER A 396 2.82 2.46 8.89
C SER A 396 1.83 3.46 8.28
N TYR A 397 1.67 4.64 8.87
CA TYR A 397 0.85 5.71 8.28
C TYR A 397 -0.63 5.36 8.03
N ASN A 398 -1.17 4.28 8.59
CA ASN A 398 -2.56 3.89 8.36
C ASN A 398 -3.49 4.64 9.32
N TYR A 399 -4.69 4.99 8.84
CA TYR A 399 -5.82 5.36 9.69
C TYR A 399 -6.82 4.20 9.73
N VAL A 400 -7.00 3.61 10.90
CA VAL A 400 -7.88 2.46 11.11
C VAL A 400 -8.89 2.82 12.20
N ASN A 401 -10.15 2.94 11.83
CA ASN A 401 -11.26 3.25 12.73
C ASN A 401 -12.34 2.17 12.63
N VAL A 402 -12.33 1.27 13.60
CA VAL A 402 -13.15 0.06 13.61
C VAL A 402 -13.80 -0.14 14.97
N ASN A 403 -14.97 -0.78 14.96
CA ASN A 403 -15.61 -1.24 16.18
C ASN A 403 -15.15 -2.69 16.45
N GLY A 404 -13.92 -2.84 16.93
CA GLY A 404 -13.23 -4.12 17.07
C GLY A 404 -11.74 -3.95 17.32
N LEU A 405 -10.92 -4.90 16.83
CA LEU A 405 -9.46 -4.75 16.88
C LEU A 405 -8.98 -3.95 15.66
N ALA A 406 -8.46 -2.75 15.86
CA ALA A 406 -7.83 -2.00 14.78
C ALA A 406 -6.60 -2.73 14.22
N LEU A 407 -5.85 -3.42 15.09
CA LEU A 407 -4.70 -4.23 14.71
C LEU A 407 -4.61 -5.48 15.60
N SER A 408 -4.41 -6.63 14.95
CA SER A 408 -4.09 -7.91 15.59
C SER A 408 -2.80 -8.47 15.01
N VAL A 409 -1.88 -8.90 15.87
CA VAL A 409 -0.58 -9.43 15.45
C VAL A 409 -0.29 -10.76 16.13
N ASN A 410 0.04 -11.76 15.31
CA ASN A 410 0.47 -13.10 15.71
C ASN A 410 -0.61 -13.98 16.36
N GLN A 411 -1.87 -13.85 15.93
CA GLN A 411 -2.97 -14.65 16.50
C GLN A 411 -2.79 -16.18 16.30
N ALA A 412 -1.89 -16.61 15.42
CA ALA A 412 -1.44 -18.00 15.31
C ALA A 412 -0.55 -18.48 16.49
N TYR A 413 -0.25 -17.61 17.46
CA TYR A 413 0.62 -17.87 18.60
C TYR A 413 2.01 -18.38 18.18
N ASN A 414 2.60 -17.77 17.16
CA ASN A 414 3.86 -18.25 16.62
C ASN A 414 5.08 -17.62 17.30
N ASN A 415 6.02 -18.43 17.76
CA ASN A 415 7.21 -17.94 18.44
C ASN A 415 8.36 -17.52 17.51
N LYS A 416 8.23 -17.73 16.19
CA LYS A 416 9.23 -17.36 15.18
C LYS A 416 8.95 -16.03 14.48
N LEU A 417 7.80 -15.38 14.75
CA LEU A 417 7.46 -14.09 14.15
C LEU A 417 8.38 -12.98 14.71
N THR A 418 9.17 -12.37 13.84
CA THR A 418 10.18 -11.35 14.18
C THR A 418 10.11 -10.16 13.21
N ASN A 419 10.79 -9.06 13.55
CA ASN A 419 10.90 -7.84 12.74
C ASN A 419 9.54 -7.29 12.31
N ILE A 420 8.67 -6.97 13.28
CA ILE A 420 7.37 -6.36 13.00
C ILE A 420 7.41 -4.89 13.42
N ASN A 421 7.35 -4.00 12.44
CA ASN A 421 7.49 -2.55 12.62
C ASN A 421 6.14 -1.86 12.46
N ILE A 422 5.62 -1.31 13.55
CA ILE A 422 4.32 -0.66 13.63
C ILE A 422 4.52 0.78 14.09
N PHE A 423 4.46 1.73 13.18
CA PHE A 423 4.75 3.12 13.53
C PHE A 423 3.92 4.11 12.74
N ARG A 424 3.72 5.30 13.29
CA ARG A 424 3.01 6.38 12.59
C ARG A 424 1.59 6.02 12.17
N ASN A 425 0.88 5.16 12.89
CA ASN A 425 -0.54 4.87 12.60
C ASN A 425 -1.46 5.64 13.54
N THR A 426 -2.71 5.82 13.15
CA THR A 426 -3.80 6.20 14.04
C THR A 426 -4.80 5.05 14.10
N PHE A 427 -4.89 4.41 15.26
CA PHE A 427 -5.79 3.30 15.55
C PHE A 427 -6.92 3.79 16.46
N VAL A 428 -8.15 3.76 15.95
CA VAL A 428 -9.39 3.92 16.71
C VAL A 428 -10.04 2.55 16.79
N GLY A 429 -9.97 1.94 17.98
CA GLY A 429 -10.21 0.51 18.19
C GLY A 429 -9.02 -0.17 18.85
N ASP A 430 -9.26 -1.37 19.37
CA ASP A 430 -8.31 -2.07 20.23
C ASP A 430 -7.10 -2.60 19.43
N VAL A 431 -5.92 -2.62 20.03
CA VAL A 431 -4.70 -3.18 19.42
C VAL A 431 -4.17 -4.32 20.27
N ARG A 432 -3.87 -5.46 19.64
CA ARG A 432 -3.51 -6.69 20.35
C ARG A 432 -2.34 -7.43 19.72
N PHE A 433 -1.43 -7.86 20.58
CA PHE A 433 -0.31 -8.74 20.23
C PHE A 433 -0.45 -10.06 20.96
N PHE A 434 -0.19 -11.15 20.26
CA PHE A 434 -0.31 -12.51 20.77
C PHE A 434 1.07 -13.19 20.83
N ASN A 435 1.32 -13.97 21.88
CA ASN A 435 2.52 -14.80 22.07
C ASN A 435 3.88 -14.09 21.88
N LEU A 436 4.03 -12.86 22.40
CA LEU A 436 5.35 -12.23 22.47
C LEU A 436 6.21 -12.97 23.51
N ASN A 437 7.32 -13.54 23.06
CA ASN A 437 8.28 -14.29 23.89
C ASN A 437 9.73 -13.85 23.63
N SER A 438 10.71 -14.40 24.36
CA SER A 438 12.11 -13.97 24.26
C SER A 438 12.75 -14.22 22.89
N ASN A 439 12.17 -15.10 22.06
CA ASN A 439 12.59 -15.33 20.68
C ASN A 439 11.91 -14.38 19.68
N SER A 440 10.93 -13.59 20.13
CA SER A 440 10.27 -12.52 19.39
C SER A 440 11.12 -11.24 19.43
N VAL A 441 12.34 -11.29 18.89
CA VAL A 441 13.44 -10.36 19.25
C VAL A 441 13.29 -8.92 18.69
N SER A 442 12.23 -8.56 17.96
CA SER A 442 12.22 -7.28 17.21
C SER A 442 10.83 -6.76 16.79
N TYR A 443 9.96 -6.52 17.77
CA TYR A 443 8.77 -5.69 17.55
C TYR A 443 9.13 -4.23 17.80
N TYR A 444 8.80 -3.34 16.86
CA TYR A 444 8.94 -1.90 17.01
C TYR A 444 7.56 -1.25 17.00
N VAL A 445 7.20 -0.54 18.07
CA VAL A 445 5.89 0.13 18.19
C VAL A 445 6.07 1.56 18.68
N ALA A 446 6.06 2.53 17.76
CA ALA A 446 6.35 3.93 18.14
C ALA A 446 5.60 4.94 17.26
N ASN A 447 5.42 6.15 17.78
CA ASN A 447 4.85 7.27 17.02
C ASN A 447 3.42 7.01 16.52
N ASN A 448 2.69 6.10 17.17
CA ASN A 448 1.29 5.82 16.88
C ASN A 448 0.35 6.67 17.76
N VAL A 449 -0.89 6.79 17.32
CA VAL A 449 -2.02 7.28 18.11
C VAL A 449 -2.95 6.10 18.38
N PHE A 450 -3.23 5.82 19.64
CA PHE A 450 -4.19 4.80 20.06
C PHE A 450 -5.38 5.48 20.73
N VAL A 451 -6.57 5.22 20.21
CA VAL A 451 -7.84 5.72 20.75
C VAL A 451 -8.73 4.50 20.97
N ASN A 452 -8.77 3.99 22.19
CA ASN A 452 -9.43 2.69 22.44
C ASN A 452 -9.91 2.49 23.87
N SER A 453 -10.62 1.37 24.06
CA SER A 453 -11.31 1.04 25.32
C SER A 453 -10.44 0.27 26.31
N LEU A 454 -9.29 -0.24 25.85
CA LEU A 454 -8.33 -0.95 26.69
C LEU A 454 -7.69 0.07 27.63
N SER A 455 -8.06 0.03 28.91
CA SER A 455 -7.53 0.86 30.00
C SER A 455 -6.06 0.54 30.34
N LYS A 456 -5.16 0.55 29.35
CA LYS A 456 -3.73 0.28 29.51
C LYS A 456 -2.92 1.50 29.12
N THR A 457 -1.91 1.82 29.94
CA THR A 457 -0.99 2.96 29.73
C THR A 457 -0.24 2.93 28.40
N THR A 458 -0.15 1.75 27.76
CA THR A 458 0.58 1.53 26.50
C THR A 458 -0.28 1.68 25.25
N GLY A 459 -1.61 1.72 25.35
CA GLY A 459 -2.53 1.76 24.20
C GLY A 459 -2.76 0.42 23.47
N TYR A 460 -2.18 -0.68 23.94
CA TYR A 460 -2.37 -2.02 23.38
C TYR A 460 -2.34 -3.12 24.45
N SER A 461 -2.88 -4.30 24.13
CA SER A 461 -2.85 -5.48 25.00
C SER A 461 -1.91 -6.57 24.51
N LEU A 462 -1.29 -7.28 25.44
CA LEU A 462 -0.54 -8.51 25.21
C LEU A 462 -1.36 -9.70 25.67
N GLU A 463 -1.44 -10.75 24.86
CA GLU A 463 -2.07 -12.03 25.19
C GLU A 463 -1.08 -13.18 25.10
N ASN A 464 -1.16 -14.12 26.05
CA ASN A 464 -0.29 -15.30 26.13
C ASN A 464 1.22 -14.99 25.99
N SER A 465 1.66 -13.84 26.50
CA SER A 465 3.04 -13.35 26.39
C SER A 465 3.79 -13.51 27.73
N THR A 466 5.09 -13.81 27.72
CA THR A 466 5.84 -14.09 28.96
C THR A 466 6.27 -12.80 29.69
N PRO A 467 6.17 -12.72 31.04
CA PRO A 467 6.40 -11.49 31.80
C PRO A 467 7.83 -10.91 31.74
N SER A 468 8.85 -11.74 31.45
CA SER A 468 10.28 -11.35 31.51
C SER A 468 10.73 -10.36 30.42
N ILE A 469 9.86 -10.04 29.46
CA ILE A 469 10.12 -9.08 28.35
C ILE A 469 9.84 -7.64 28.76
N LEU A 470 9.13 -7.42 29.87
CA LEU A 470 8.77 -6.09 30.38
C LEU A 470 9.98 -5.24 30.81
N GLY A 471 11.19 -5.82 30.94
CA GLY A 471 12.35 -5.15 31.54
C GLY A 471 13.70 -5.24 30.81
N GLY A 472 13.80 -5.77 29.59
CA GLY A 472 15.15 -5.99 29.01
C GLY A 472 15.34 -6.04 27.48
N LEU A 473 14.32 -6.31 26.67
CA LEU A 473 14.49 -6.50 25.22
C LEU A 473 13.49 -5.75 24.34
N VAL A 474 12.53 -5.03 24.92
CA VAL A 474 11.79 -3.97 24.23
C VAL A 474 12.58 -2.67 24.44
N LYS A 475 13.50 -2.32 23.52
CA LYS A 475 14.08 -0.96 23.53
C LYS A 475 12.93 0.05 23.44
N PRO A 476 12.97 1.09 24.28
CA PRO A 476 12.06 1.30 25.39
C PRO A 476 10.60 1.52 24.98
N LEU A 477 9.74 0.76 25.65
CA LEU A 477 8.32 0.97 25.86
C LEU A 477 8.12 2.21 26.77
N LEU A 478 8.41 3.42 26.28
CA LEU A 478 8.07 4.65 27.01
C LEU A 478 6.61 5.02 26.73
N SER A 479 5.72 4.37 27.47
CA SER A 479 4.45 4.97 27.82
C SER A 479 4.72 6.12 28.79
N LEU A 480 4.52 7.35 28.33
CA LEU A 480 3.86 8.44 29.06
C LEU A 480 4.10 9.74 28.29
N VAL A 481 3.11 10.62 28.34
CA VAL A 481 3.22 12.04 28.01
C VAL A 481 4.31 12.66 28.90
N SER A 482 5.57 12.70 28.45
CA SER A 482 6.55 13.67 28.95
C SER A 482 6.94 14.59 27.81
N VAL A 483 6.65 15.86 28.06
CA VAL A 483 7.06 17.00 27.26
C VAL A 483 8.60 16.98 27.28
N ASP A 484 9.23 16.94 26.09
CA ASP A 484 10.67 17.18 25.82
C ASP A 484 11.59 16.07 25.25
N SER A 485 11.10 14.90 24.80
CA SER A 485 11.93 14.05 23.90
C SER A 485 11.10 13.17 22.94
N VAL A 486 11.10 13.52 21.65
CA VAL A 486 10.18 13.02 20.60
C VAL A 486 10.68 11.73 19.89
N SER A 487 11.75 11.09 20.35
CA SER A 487 12.38 10.03 19.54
C SER A 487 11.57 8.74 19.41
N THR A 488 10.62 8.45 20.31
CA THR A 488 9.76 7.24 20.30
C THR A 488 8.51 7.40 21.18
N LEU A 489 7.56 8.27 20.81
CA LEU A 489 6.36 8.58 21.64
C LEU A 489 5.07 8.05 21.02
N ASN A 490 4.29 7.24 21.75
CA ASN A 490 2.90 6.92 21.38
C ASN A 490 1.94 7.86 22.13
N LEU A 491 0.88 8.32 21.46
CA LEU A 491 -0.23 9.02 22.12
C LEU A 491 -1.37 8.03 22.39
N VAL A 492 -1.94 8.07 23.59
CA VAL A 492 -2.99 7.15 24.04
C VAL A 492 -4.17 7.96 24.59
N ASP A 493 -5.35 7.71 24.04
CA ASP A 493 -6.64 8.22 24.51
C ASP A 493 -7.48 7.03 25.01
N PRO A 494 -7.46 6.73 26.32
CA PRO A 494 -8.28 5.67 26.88
C PRO A 494 -9.73 6.17 26.96
N LEU A 495 -10.57 5.72 26.03
CA LEU A 495 -11.98 6.12 25.98
C LEU A 495 -12.89 5.10 26.65
N SER A 496 -13.79 5.58 27.51
CA SER A 496 -14.98 4.80 27.87
C SER A 496 -15.96 4.75 26.69
N SER A 497 -16.75 3.68 26.62
CA SER A 497 -17.78 3.52 25.58
C SER A 497 -18.67 4.76 25.46
N GLY A 498 -18.79 5.32 24.25
CA GLY A 498 -19.61 6.51 23.96
C GLY A 498 -18.90 7.86 24.14
N SER A 499 -17.65 7.91 24.60
CA SER A 499 -16.88 9.15 24.73
C SER A 499 -16.29 9.63 23.40
N THR A 500 -16.20 10.95 23.22
CA THR A 500 -15.57 11.56 22.04
C THR A 500 -14.04 11.54 22.20
N PRO A 501 -13.27 11.15 21.15
CA PRO A 501 -11.83 11.28 21.15
C PRO A 501 -11.39 12.73 21.42
N THR A 502 -10.36 12.88 22.24
CA THR A 502 -9.73 14.17 22.58
C THR A 502 -8.47 14.44 21.77
N LEU A 503 -7.82 13.37 21.25
CA LEU A 503 -6.60 13.48 20.45
C LEU A 503 -6.86 13.78 18.97
N ILE A 504 -8.00 13.35 18.44
CA ILE A 504 -8.26 13.33 16.99
C ILE A 504 -9.66 13.85 16.64
N ASP A 505 -9.82 14.33 15.40
CA ASP A 505 -11.12 14.60 14.78
C ASP A 505 -11.78 13.33 14.20
N SER A 506 -12.94 13.50 13.56
CA SER A 506 -13.67 12.40 12.90
C SER A 506 -12.93 11.78 11.70
N SER A 507 -11.96 12.49 11.13
CA SER A 507 -11.11 12.02 10.05
C SER A 507 -9.85 11.33 10.57
N GLY A 508 -9.65 11.24 11.88
CA GLY A 508 -8.45 10.67 12.50
C GLY A 508 -7.27 11.64 12.55
N GLY A 509 -7.48 12.91 12.23
CA GLY A 509 -6.45 13.95 12.28
C GLY A 509 -6.27 14.50 13.68
N LEU A 510 -5.02 14.79 14.09
CA LEU A 510 -4.70 15.35 15.40
C LEU A 510 -5.32 16.75 15.58
N ILE A 511 -5.92 17.01 16.75
CA ILE A 511 -6.59 18.28 17.06
C ILE A 511 -5.99 19.01 18.27
N GLY A 512 -6.35 20.28 18.44
CA GLY A 512 -5.96 21.10 19.59
C GLY A 512 -4.45 21.16 19.78
N ASN A 513 -3.98 20.92 21.01
CA ASN A 513 -2.56 20.95 21.36
C ASN A 513 -1.75 19.81 20.71
N TYR A 514 -2.39 18.80 20.13
CA TYR A 514 -1.72 17.67 19.49
C TYR A 514 -1.37 17.92 18.03
N THR A 515 -1.93 18.96 17.40
CA THR A 515 -1.57 19.39 16.03
C THR A 515 -0.06 19.64 15.86
N ARG A 516 0.66 20.00 16.93
CA ARG A 516 2.12 20.13 16.96
C ARG A 516 2.90 18.84 16.64
N TYR A 517 2.24 17.68 16.69
CA TYR A 517 2.83 16.39 16.39
C TYR A 517 2.50 15.88 14.97
N ILE A 518 1.74 16.64 14.17
CA ILE A 518 1.50 16.33 12.76
C ILE A 518 2.85 16.19 12.04
N GLY A 519 2.99 15.17 11.19
CA GLY A 519 4.26 14.86 10.54
C GLY A 519 5.26 14.10 11.42
N ALA A 520 4.97 13.90 12.71
CA ALA A 520 5.82 13.17 13.66
C ALA A 520 5.13 12.00 14.39
N ILE A 521 3.84 12.08 14.66
CA ILE A 521 3.03 11.05 15.34
C ILE A 521 1.70 10.88 14.62
N GLY A 522 1.20 9.65 14.60
CA GLY A 522 -0.01 9.31 13.88
C GLY A 522 0.21 9.31 12.38
N TRP A 523 -0.89 9.07 11.68
CA TRP A 523 -0.88 8.78 10.25
C TRP A 523 -0.64 10.00 9.34
N GLN A 524 -0.90 11.20 9.85
CA GLN A 524 -0.75 12.42 9.07
C GLN A 524 0.73 12.70 8.78
N VAL A 525 1.07 12.77 7.49
CA VAL A 525 2.39 13.20 7.02
C VAL A 525 2.54 14.72 6.98
N SER A 526 1.43 15.45 6.85
CA SER A 526 1.37 16.91 6.85
C SER A 526 0.00 17.37 7.32
N THR A 527 -0.27 18.68 7.30
CA THR A 527 -1.60 19.24 7.53
C THR A 527 -2.58 18.95 6.38
N GLU A 528 -2.12 18.38 5.27
CA GLU A 528 -2.95 17.97 4.14
C GLU A 528 -3.62 16.61 4.40
N ASN A 529 -4.79 16.43 3.79
CA ASN A 529 -5.71 15.33 4.07
C ASN A 529 -5.20 13.94 3.60
N PRO A 530 -5.73 12.85 4.21
CA PRO A 530 -5.72 11.46 3.74
C PRO A 530 -5.62 11.17 2.23
N PRO A 531 -5.33 9.91 1.83
CA PRO A 531 -5.74 9.44 0.51
C PRO A 531 -7.24 9.67 0.37
N LEU A 532 -7.62 10.50 -0.60
CA LEU A 532 -8.99 10.58 -1.08
C LEU A 532 -9.26 9.25 -1.80
N ALA A 533 -10.49 8.73 -1.71
CA ALA A 533 -10.93 7.67 -2.61
C ALA A 533 -10.48 8.00 -4.04
N PRO A 534 -10.06 7.01 -4.86
CA PRO A 534 -9.61 7.27 -6.23
C PRO A 534 -10.62 8.20 -6.88
N ARG A 535 -10.21 9.45 -7.13
CA ARG A 535 -11.08 10.43 -7.76
C ARG A 535 -11.48 9.79 -9.08
N SER A 536 -12.79 9.63 -9.33
CA SER A 536 -13.27 9.36 -10.68
C SER A 536 -12.51 10.29 -11.62
N PRO A 537 -11.94 9.80 -12.73
CA PRO A 537 -11.26 10.67 -13.69
C PRO A 537 -12.17 11.87 -13.92
N LYS A 538 -11.70 13.08 -13.57
CA LYS A 538 -12.46 14.28 -13.93
C LYS A 538 -12.70 14.15 -15.42
N LEU A 539 -13.97 14.17 -15.83
CA LEU A 539 -14.34 14.31 -17.23
C LEU A 539 -13.58 15.54 -17.72
N VAL A 540 -12.55 15.32 -18.53
CA VAL A 540 -11.97 16.39 -19.33
C VAL A 540 -13.01 16.60 -20.43
N HIS A 541 -13.93 17.52 -20.15
CA HIS A 541 -14.94 17.97 -21.10
C HIS A 541 -14.29 18.67 -22.28
#